data_AF-A0A9E1V678-F1
#
_entry.id   AF-A0A9E1V678-F1
#
_cell.length_a   1.000
_cell.length_b   1.000
_cell.length_c   1.000
_cell.angle_alpha   90.00
_cell.angle_beta   90.00
_cell.angle_gamma   90.00
#
_symmetry.space_group_name_H-M   'P 1'
#
loop_
_entity.id
_entity.type
_entity.pdbx_description
1 polymer ?
#
loop_
_entity_poly.entity_id
_entity_poly.type
_entity_poly.pdbx_seq_one_letter_code
_entity_poly.pdbx_strand_id
1 'polypeptide(L)'
;MCRFVLQRDRSLAGVDCYYARVVALEVGCQAIVDPDALVVSPGVDTFKGDPISFFQLDTADYLRLGQRIAALGLPTLYVLEGGYAVEEIGTNTVNVLLGHLNS
;
A
#
# COMPACT_ATOMS: atom_id res chain seq x y z
N MET A 1 -5.85 3.27 -17.83
CA MET A 1 -4.96 3.61 -16.70
C MET A 1 -5.79 3.71 -15.42
N CYS A 2 -5.73 2.72 -14.53
CA CYS A 2 -6.34 2.81 -13.20
C CYS A 2 -5.36 3.53 -12.26
N ARG A 3 -5.80 4.63 -11.65
CA ARG A 3 -5.01 5.37 -10.65
C ARG A 3 -5.39 4.85 -9.27
N PHE A 4 -4.43 4.25 -8.57
CA PHE A 4 -4.64 3.81 -7.19
C PHE A 4 -4.09 4.86 -6.22
N VAL A 5 -5.00 5.62 -5.60
CA VAL A 5 -4.67 6.53 -4.50
C VAL A 5 -5.29 5.96 -3.23
N LEU A 6 -4.47 5.34 -2.40
CA LEU A 6 -4.90 4.89 -1.08
C LEU A 6 -4.93 6.10 -0.14
N GLN A 7 -6.08 6.75 -0.04
CA GLN A 7 -6.36 7.80 0.92
C GLN A 7 -7.32 7.31 2.01
N ARG A 8 -7.26 7.96 3.18
CA ARG A 8 -8.13 7.71 4.34
C ARG A 8 -9.60 7.59 3.91
N ASP A 9 -10.16 6.39 4.00
CA ASP A 9 -11.61 6.20 3.93
C ASP A 9 -12.22 6.57 5.29
N ARG A 10 -12.92 7.71 5.33
CA ARG A 10 -13.57 8.21 6.55
C ARG A 10 -14.82 7.40 6.93
N SER A 11 -15.30 6.52 6.05
CA SER A 11 -16.48 5.68 6.29
C SER A 11 -16.18 4.44 7.13
N LEU A 12 -14.90 4.03 7.25
CA LEU A 12 -14.44 2.90 8.06
C LEU A 12 -14.13 3.28 9.52
N ALA A 13 -14.86 4.24 10.08
CA ALA A 13 -14.70 4.64 11.48
C ALA A 13 -15.07 3.46 12.41
N GLY A 14 -14.06 2.84 13.04
CA GLY A 14 -14.23 1.73 13.98
C GLY A 14 -13.70 0.37 13.50
N VAL A 15 -13.18 0.28 12.28
CA VAL A 15 -12.39 -0.89 11.83
C VAL A 15 -10.95 -0.70 12.30
N ASP A 16 -10.30 -1.73 12.83
CA ASP A 16 -8.88 -1.65 13.20
C ASP A 16 -8.08 -1.07 12.04
N CYS A 17 -7.24 -0.08 12.33
CA CYS A 17 -6.46 0.67 11.35
C CYS A 17 -5.59 -0.24 10.47
N TYR A 18 -5.18 -1.40 11.01
CA TYR A 18 -4.54 -2.48 10.26
C TYR A 18 -5.47 -3.06 9.17
N TYR A 19 -6.68 -3.46 9.58
CA TYR A 19 -7.68 -4.06 8.70
C TYR A 19 -8.19 -3.09 7.63
N ALA A 20 -8.39 -1.82 7.98
CA ALA A 20 -8.92 -0.81 7.07
C ALA A 20 -8.08 -0.68 5.77
N ARG A 21 -6.76 -0.84 5.86
CA ARG A 21 -5.84 -0.64 4.72
C ARG A 21 -5.72 -1.89 3.85
N VAL A 22 -5.71 -3.08 4.45
CA VAL A 22 -5.75 -4.36 3.70
C VAL A 22 -7.04 -4.46 2.91
N VAL A 23 -8.17 -4.16 3.56
CA VAL A 23 -9.49 -4.18 2.92
C VAL A 23 -9.60 -3.10 1.84
N ALA A 24 -9.08 -1.89 2.06
CA ALA A 24 -9.09 -0.84 1.03
C ALA A 24 -8.29 -1.22 -0.23
N LEU A 25 -7.14 -1.90 -0.05
CA LEU A 25 -6.40 -2.46 -1.19
C LEU A 25 -7.23 -3.52 -1.91
N GLU A 26 -7.79 -4.49 -1.19
CA GLU A 26 -8.61 -5.56 -1.79
C GLU A 26 -9.82 -5.01 -2.56
N VAL A 27 -10.56 -4.07 -1.95
CA VAL A 27 -11.73 -3.43 -2.57
C VAL A 27 -11.33 -2.68 -3.83
N GLY A 28 -10.26 -1.89 -3.77
CA GLY A 28 -9.83 -1.18 -4.97
C GLY A 28 -9.29 -2.14 -6.04
N CYS A 29 -8.58 -3.20 -5.68
CA CYS A 29 -8.14 -4.22 -6.62
C CYS A 29 -9.32 -4.89 -7.33
N GLN A 30 -10.42 -5.17 -6.62
CA GLN A 30 -11.65 -5.72 -7.21
C GLN A 30 -12.38 -4.73 -8.13
N ALA A 31 -12.21 -3.43 -7.90
CA ALA A 31 -12.81 -2.37 -8.74
C ALA A 31 -12.05 -2.12 -10.05
N ILE A 32 -10.90 -2.78 -10.26
CA ILE A 32 -10.12 -2.67 -11.49
C ILE A 32 -10.82 -3.46 -12.61
N VAL A 33 -11.12 -2.78 -13.72
CA VAL A 33 -11.73 -3.39 -14.90
C VAL A 33 -10.81 -3.19 -16.10
N ASP A 34 -10.15 -4.26 -16.51
CA ASP A 34 -9.33 -4.39 -17.74
C ASP A 34 -8.34 -3.24 -18.03
N PRO A 35 -7.42 -2.87 -17.10
CA PRO A 35 -6.40 -1.88 -17.37
C PRO A 35 -5.20 -2.50 -18.11
N ASP A 36 -4.55 -1.70 -18.95
CA ASP A 36 -3.27 -2.10 -19.57
C ASP A 36 -2.06 -2.00 -18.61
N ALA A 37 -2.18 -1.18 -17.58
CA ALA A 37 -1.11 -0.88 -16.62
C ALA A 37 -1.66 -0.32 -15.30
N LEU A 38 -0.86 -0.44 -14.25
CA LEU A 38 -1.14 0.04 -12.90
C LEU A 38 -0.16 1.15 -12.49
N VAL A 39 -0.67 2.19 -11.84
CA VAL A 39 0.15 3.15 -11.10
C VAL A 39 -0.21 3.08 -9.63
N VAL A 40 0.78 2.75 -8.81
CA VAL A 40 0.65 2.63 -7.36
C VAL A 40 1.41 3.77 -6.71
N SER A 41 0.71 4.52 -5.86
CA SER A 41 1.31 5.56 -5.02
C SER A 41 1.44 5.07 -3.57
N PRO A 42 2.47 4.28 -3.20
CA PRO A 42 2.59 3.76 -1.84
C PRO A 42 3.04 4.84 -0.85
N GLY A 43 2.13 5.30 0.01
CA GLY A 43 2.48 6.02 1.24
C GLY A 43 2.92 5.03 2.32
N VAL A 44 4.20 5.06 2.71
CA VAL A 44 4.73 4.26 3.84
C VAL A 44 4.61 5.00 5.17
N ASP A 45 3.97 6.17 5.17
CA ASP A 45 3.43 6.85 6.36
C ASP A 45 2.33 6.06 7.06
N THR A 46 1.93 4.92 6.53
CA THR A 46 1.02 3.96 7.19
C THR A 46 1.71 3.08 8.24
N PHE A 47 3.01 3.27 8.46
CA PHE A 47 3.81 2.51 9.42
C PHE A 47 3.46 2.91 10.86
N LYS A 48 3.42 1.93 11.78
CA LYS A 48 3.08 2.17 13.19
C LYS A 48 3.99 3.19 13.91
N GLY A 49 5.22 3.36 13.42
CA GLY A 49 6.20 4.32 13.97
C GLY A 49 6.19 5.68 13.26
N ASP A 50 5.30 5.91 12.29
CA ASP A 50 5.23 7.18 11.59
C ASP A 50 4.65 8.30 12.48
N PRO A 51 5.32 9.46 12.59
CA PRO A 51 4.97 10.49 13.56
C PRO A 51 3.67 11.23 13.27
N ILE A 52 3.12 11.15 12.05
CA ILE A 52 1.94 11.90 11.64
C ILE A 52 0.74 11.02 11.30
N SER A 53 0.87 9.72 11.57
CA SER A 53 -0.08 8.70 11.19
C SER A 53 -0.65 7.97 12.41
N PHE A 54 -1.78 7.31 12.20
CA PHE A 54 -2.47 6.49 13.20
C PHE A 54 -2.68 5.05 12.72
N PHE A 55 -2.07 4.69 11.59
CA PHE A 55 -2.06 3.30 11.09
C PHE A 55 -1.06 2.45 11.88
N GLN A 56 -1.27 1.13 11.88
CA GLN A 56 -0.49 0.18 12.68
C GLN A 56 0.17 -0.91 11.83
N LEU A 57 0.61 -0.59 10.61
CA LEU A 57 1.34 -1.58 9.79
C LEU A 57 2.74 -1.81 10.38
N ASP A 58 3.13 -3.08 10.42
CA ASP A 58 4.49 -3.51 10.66
C ASP A 58 5.30 -3.52 9.36
N THR A 59 6.62 -3.46 9.49
CA THR A 59 7.54 -3.54 8.36
C THR A 59 7.31 -4.77 7.46
N ALA A 60 6.89 -5.90 8.04
CA ALA A 60 6.58 -7.13 7.31
C ALA A 60 5.31 -7.03 6.46
N ASP A 61 4.38 -6.12 6.77
CA ASP A 61 3.15 -5.97 6.00
C ASP A 61 3.38 -5.33 4.63
N TYR A 62 4.44 -4.54 4.49
CA TYR A 62 4.83 -3.98 3.20
C TYR A 62 5.25 -5.07 2.20
N LEU A 63 5.80 -6.20 2.65
CA LEU A 63 6.04 -7.37 1.80
C LEU A 63 4.72 -7.92 1.27
N ARG A 64 3.75 -8.12 2.16
CA ARG A 64 2.41 -8.63 1.80
C ARG A 64 1.68 -7.67 0.86
N LEU A 65 1.85 -6.36 1.06
CA LEU A 65 1.32 -5.33 0.18
C LEU A 65 1.86 -5.48 -1.24
N GLY A 66 3.18 -5.62 -1.38
CA GLY A 66 3.83 -5.86 -2.68
C GLY A 66 3.31 -7.12 -3.38
N GLN A 67 3.21 -8.23 -2.63
CA GLN A 67 2.71 -9.51 -3.15
C GLN A 67 1.28 -9.40 -3.70
N ARG A 68 0.40 -8.71 -2.97
CA ARG A 68 -0.99 -8.49 -3.39
C ARG A 68 -1.10 -7.65 -4.65
N ILE A 69 -0.23 -6.66 -4.83
CA ILE A 69 -0.16 -5.85 -6.04
C ILE A 69 0.35 -6.69 -7.22
N ALA A 70 1.39 -7.50 -7.02
CA ALA A 70 1.94 -8.38 -8.06
C ALA A 70 0.91 -9.40 -8.57
N ALA A 71 0.04 -9.90 -7.70
CA ALA A 71 -1.03 -10.83 -8.08
C ALA A 71 -2.02 -10.26 -9.12
N LEU A 72 -2.02 -8.94 -9.37
CA LEU A 72 -2.80 -8.33 -10.45
C LEU A 72 -2.22 -8.61 -11.84
N GLY A 73 -0.94 -8.99 -11.96
CA GLY A 73 -0.31 -9.36 -13.23
C GLY A 73 -0.13 -8.21 -14.23
N LEU A 74 -0.16 -6.96 -13.76
CA LEU A 74 -0.11 -5.77 -14.61
C LEU A 74 1.28 -5.11 -14.59
N PRO A 75 1.74 -4.53 -15.72
CA PRO A 75 2.85 -3.59 -15.73
C PRO A 75 2.61 -2.48 -14.71
N THR A 76 3.50 -2.35 -13.72
CA THR A 76 3.26 -1.49 -12.55
C THR A 76 4.33 -0.42 -12.41
N LEU A 77 3.90 0.85 -12.32
CA LEU A 77 4.73 1.99 -11.94
C LEU A 77 4.48 2.35 -10.48
N TYR A 78 5.56 2.49 -9.70
CA TYR A 78 5.50 2.96 -8.31
C TYR A 78 5.90 4.43 -8.22
N VAL A 79 5.09 5.22 -7.51
CA VAL A 79 5.33 6.65 -7.24
C VAL A 79 5.32 6.85 -5.73
N LEU A 80 6.50 6.96 -5.11
CA LEU A 80 6.59 7.16 -3.67
C LEU A 80 5.93 8.51 -3.28
N GLU A 81 4.98 8.45 -2.35
CA GLU A 81 4.29 9.64 -1.80
C GLU A 81 4.79 9.91 -0.37
N GLY A 82 3.95 9.64 0.65
CA GLY A 82 4.23 9.89 2.05
C GLY A 82 5.13 8.83 2.71
N GLY A 83 5.76 9.23 3.80
CA GLY A 83 6.67 8.42 4.61
C GLY A 83 7.57 9.33 5.44
N TYR A 84 7.36 9.37 6.76
CA TYR A 84 8.01 10.33 7.66
C TYR A 84 8.79 9.65 8.78
N ALA A 85 8.63 8.35 8.97
CA ALA A 85 9.55 7.50 9.73
C ALA A 85 10.88 7.33 8.97
N VAL A 86 11.83 8.25 9.17
CA VAL A 86 13.08 8.35 8.38
C VAL A 86 13.95 7.10 8.47
N GLU A 87 14.00 6.43 9.63
CA GLU A 87 14.82 5.23 9.79
C GLU A 87 14.24 4.03 9.02
N GLU A 88 12.92 3.91 8.96
CA GLU A 88 12.22 2.77 8.39
C GLU A 88 11.70 3.00 6.96
N ILE A 89 11.64 4.24 6.47
CA ILE A 89 11.10 4.58 5.14
C ILE A 89 11.76 3.75 4.04
N GLY A 90 13.09 3.57 4.11
CA GLY A 90 13.86 2.78 3.15
C GLY A 90 13.45 1.32 3.18
N THR A 91 13.48 0.69 4.36
CA THR A 91 13.11 -0.72 4.53
C THR A 91 11.65 -0.99 4.13
N ASN A 92 10.73 -0.13 4.56
CA ASN A 92 9.30 -0.29 4.26
C ASN A 92 9.04 -0.13 2.75
N THR A 93 9.67 0.86 2.09
CA THR A 93 9.54 1.05 0.63
C THR A 93 10.14 -0.13 -0.13
N VAL A 94 11.35 -0.58 0.24
CA VAL A 94 12.00 -1.74 -0.39
C VAL A 94 11.17 -3.01 -0.18
N ASN A 95 10.54 -3.19 0.97
CA ASN A 95 9.67 -4.35 1.21
C ASN A 95 8.46 -4.39 0.27
N VAL A 96 7.87 -3.25 -0.09
CA VAL A 96 6.82 -3.22 -1.14
C VAL A 96 7.37 -3.75 -2.46
N LEU A 97 8.55 -3.29 -2.87
CA LEU A 97 9.16 -3.69 -4.13
C LEU A 97 9.61 -5.16 -4.12
N LEU A 98 10.22 -5.63 -3.03
CA LEU A 98 10.63 -7.03 -2.86
C LEU A 98 9.43 -7.97 -2.83
N GLY A 99 8.35 -7.57 -2.14
CA GLY A 99 7.09 -8.30 -2.16
C GLY A 99 6.56 -8.45 -3.58
N HIS A 100 6.62 -7.39 -4.38
CA HIS A 100 6.16 -7.42 -5.75
C HIS A 100 7.05 -8.26 -6.68
N LEU A 101 8.37 -8.09 -6.61
CA LEU A 101 9.33 -8.74 -7.52
C LEU A 101 9.52 -10.24 -7.27
N ASN A 102 9.23 -10.71 -6.05
CA ASN A 102 9.43 -12.12 -5.65
C ASN A 102 8.12 -12.92 -5.59
N SER A 103 7.04 -12.44 -6.24
CA SER A 103 5.71 -13.08 -6.27
C SER A 103 5.42 -13.81 -7.57
#